data_AF-A0AA91C0W9-F1
#
_entry.id   AF-A0AA91C0W9-F1
#
_cell.length_a   1.000
_cell.length_b   1.000
_cell.length_c   1.000
_cell.angle_alpha   90.00
_cell.angle_beta   90.00
_cell.angle_gamma   90.00
#
_symmetry.space_group_name_H-M   'P 1'
#
loop_
_entity.id
_entity.type
_entity.pdbx_description
1 polymer ?
#
loop_
_entity_poly.entity_id
_entity_poly.type
_entity_poly.pdbx_seq_one_letter_code
_entity_poly.pdbx_strand_id
1 'polypeptide(L)'
;MRKFLASAGVMALVASSATAMDADRETIVNEKVSSFVNAVGCVDPEAAQSLIAELGTNDLDVTTYIAFPIVDIGCAGGTGTAAFTPVVVRVPEHQPFAAHVDMWATAEIDFVGMPARGLTSVAALAPNRIHIVGKDFADGDPNCCPSKLVDRVYRWERGGFWLPEID
;
A
#
# COMPACT_ATOMS: atom_id res chain seq x y z
N MET A 1 -16.74 16.54 -58.28
CA MET A 1 -15.55 16.21 -57.47
C MET A 1 -15.84 16.49 -56.01
N ARG A 2 -16.00 15.46 -55.17
CA ARG A 2 -16.19 15.58 -53.72
C ARG A 2 -14.80 15.61 -53.05
N LYS A 3 -14.49 16.67 -52.30
CA LYS A 3 -13.29 16.75 -51.46
C LYS A 3 -13.67 16.29 -50.05
N PHE A 4 -13.04 15.21 -49.58
CA PHE A 4 -13.11 14.75 -48.20
C PHE A 4 -12.15 15.58 -47.34
N LEU A 5 -12.65 16.20 -46.28
CA LEU A 5 -11.85 16.75 -45.19
C LEU A 5 -11.69 15.66 -44.13
N ALA A 6 -10.47 15.18 -43.93
CA ALA A 6 -10.12 14.30 -42.84
C ALA A 6 -9.74 15.16 -41.62
N SER A 7 -10.57 15.15 -40.58
CA SER A 7 -10.20 15.68 -39.27
C SER A 7 -9.33 14.65 -38.55
N ALA A 8 -8.05 14.95 -38.40
CA ALA A 8 -7.17 14.25 -37.47
C ALA A 8 -7.48 14.73 -36.05
N GLY A 9 -8.13 13.88 -35.26
CA GLY A 9 -8.33 14.11 -33.82
C GLY A 9 -7.02 13.91 -33.08
N VAL A 10 -6.54 14.96 -32.41
CA VAL A 10 -5.41 14.89 -31.48
C VAL A 10 -5.89 14.15 -30.23
N MET A 11 -5.44 12.90 -30.08
CA MET A 11 -5.60 12.14 -28.84
C MET A 11 -4.59 12.69 -27.84
N ALA A 12 -5.07 13.50 -26.89
CA ALA A 12 -4.24 13.96 -25.77
C ALA A 12 -3.96 12.75 -24.86
N LEU A 13 -2.71 12.27 -24.87
CA LEU A 13 -2.23 11.38 -23.82
C LEU A 13 -2.17 12.17 -22.51
N VAL A 14 -3.09 11.88 -21.59
CA VAL A 14 -2.92 12.26 -20.19
C VAL A 14 -1.91 11.27 -19.61
N ALA A 15 -0.64 11.67 -19.60
CA ALA A 15 0.38 10.97 -18.84
C ALA A 15 0.11 11.25 -17.35
N SER A 16 -0.50 10.30 -16.65
CA SER A 16 -0.58 10.32 -15.20
C SER A 16 0.84 10.14 -14.64
N SER A 17 1.51 11.24 -14.35
CA SER A 17 2.72 11.23 -13.54
C SER A 17 2.34 10.76 -12.14
N ALA A 18 2.73 9.53 -11.79
CA ALA A 18 2.78 9.11 -10.40
C ALA A 18 3.72 10.09 -9.67
N THR A 19 3.14 11.01 -8.91
CA THR A 19 3.90 11.96 -8.10
C THR A 19 4.55 11.18 -6.98
N ALA A 20 5.88 11.21 -6.90
CA ALA A 20 6.61 10.68 -5.76
C ALA A 20 6.10 11.39 -4.49
N MET A 21 5.88 10.61 -3.42
CA MET A 21 5.42 11.12 -2.13
C MET A 21 6.42 12.14 -1.57
N ASP A 22 5.92 13.18 -0.92
CA ASP A 22 6.73 14.18 -0.23
C ASP A 22 7.45 13.56 0.98
N ALA A 23 8.76 13.80 1.12
CA ALA A 23 9.60 13.13 2.12
C ALA A 23 9.19 13.46 3.56
N ASP A 24 8.67 14.67 3.80
CA ASP A 24 8.16 15.07 5.12
C ASP A 24 6.88 14.29 5.46
N ARG A 25 6.00 14.06 4.47
CA ARG A 25 4.79 13.24 4.64
C ARG A 25 5.13 11.78 4.89
N GLU A 26 6.08 11.23 4.13
CA GLU A 26 6.56 9.86 4.33
C GLU A 26 7.08 9.66 5.75
N THR A 27 7.82 10.64 6.28
CA THR A 27 8.32 10.62 7.65
C THR A 27 7.18 10.60 8.66
N ILE A 28 6.19 11.50 8.51
CA ILE A 28 5.01 11.55 9.37
C ILE A 28 4.26 10.21 9.36
N VAL A 29 4.00 9.64 8.17
CA VAL A 29 3.32 8.34 8.04
C VAL A 29 4.11 7.25 8.75
N ASN A 30 5.42 7.15 8.49
CA ASN A 30 6.29 6.17 9.14
C ASN A 30 6.33 6.31 10.67
N GLU A 31 6.33 7.54 11.21
CA GLU A 31 6.26 7.78 12.65
C GLU A 31 4.95 7.24 13.26
N LYS A 32 3.81 7.49 12.61
CA LYS A 32 2.50 7.01 13.10
C LYS A 32 2.39 5.50 13.00
N VAL A 33 2.86 4.91 11.89
CA VAL A 33 2.90 3.45 11.71
C VAL A 33 3.80 2.83 12.77
N SER A 34 5.02 3.35 12.96
CA SER A 34 5.98 2.86 13.97
C SER A 34 5.41 2.92 15.38
N SER A 35 4.77 4.05 15.75
CA SER A 35 4.10 4.18 17.04
C SER A 35 2.99 3.16 17.23
N PHE A 36 2.22 2.85 16.17
CA PHE A 36 1.16 1.86 16.21
C PHE A 36 1.73 0.45 16.36
N VAL A 37 2.68 0.04 15.51
CA VAL A 37 3.24 -1.32 15.55
C VAL A 37 3.96 -1.61 16.85
N ASN A 38 4.68 -0.64 17.42
CA ASN A 38 5.31 -0.75 18.73
C ASN A 38 4.30 -0.90 19.88
N ALA A 39 3.06 -0.44 19.69
CA ALA A 39 2.01 -0.57 20.69
C ALA A 39 1.27 -1.92 20.62
N VAL A 40 1.21 -2.55 19.43
CA VAL A 40 0.38 -3.75 19.19
C VAL A 40 1.18 -5.03 18.93
N GLY A 41 2.49 -4.93 18.69
CA GLY A 41 3.31 -6.08 18.36
C GLY A 41 4.79 -5.90 18.62
N CYS A 42 5.54 -6.93 18.25
CA CYS A 42 6.99 -6.92 18.29
C CYS A 42 7.51 -6.61 16.88
N VAL A 43 8.28 -5.53 16.79
CA VAL A 43 8.93 -5.10 15.55
C VAL A 43 10.38 -5.56 15.61
N ASP A 44 10.84 -6.21 14.54
CA ASP A 44 12.27 -6.44 14.38
C ASP A 44 12.93 -5.08 14.08
N PRO A 45 13.89 -4.61 14.88
CA PRO A 45 14.59 -3.34 14.61
C PRO A 45 15.35 -3.34 13.27
N GLU A 46 15.61 -4.51 12.68
CA GLU A 46 16.18 -4.64 11.33
C GLU A 46 15.12 -4.70 10.21
N ALA A 47 13.82 -4.75 10.55
CA ALA A 47 12.76 -4.73 9.56
C ALA A 47 12.76 -3.40 8.79
N ALA A 48 12.86 -3.51 7.47
CA ALA A 48 12.89 -2.39 6.54
C ALA A 48 11.69 -1.44 6.76
N GLN A 49 11.90 -0.16 6.43
CA GLN A 49 10.85 0.86 6.34
C GLN A 49 9.56 0.29 5.73
N SER A 50 8.42 0.76 6.25
CA SER A 50 7.12 0.35 5.72
C SER A 50 7.02 0.74 4.25
N LEU A 51 6.51 -0.16 3.40
CA LEU A 51 6.10 0.22 2.06
C LEU A 51 4.81 1.03 2.16
N ILE A 52 4.76 2.20 1.53
CA ILE A 52 3.66 3.15 1.65
C ILE A 52 3.09 3.47 0.26
N ALA A 53 1.76 3.53 0.18
CA ALA A 53 1.05 4.03 -0.99
C ALA A 53 0.02 5.10 -0.60
N GLU A 54 -0.05 6.18 -1.37
CA GLU A 54 -1.03 7.25 -1.22
C GLU A 54 -2.30 6.94 -2.00
N LEU A 55 -3.40 6.65 -1.30
CA LEU A 55 -4.71 6.39 -1.91
C LEU A 55 -5.40 7.70 -2.34
N GLY A 56 -4.93 8.85 -1.88
CA GLY A 56 -5.38 10.17 -2.31
C GLY A 56 -6.15 10.94 -1.24
N THR A 57 -6.56 12.15 -1.61
CA THR A 57 -7.17 13.16 -0.74
C THR A 57 -8.67 13.23 -0.94
N ASN A 58 -9.44 13.29 0.15
CA ASN A 58 -10.89 13.48 0.10
C ASN A 58 -11.29 14.96 0.11
N ASP A 59 -12.59 15.23 -0.02
CA ASP A 59 -13.16 16.60 -0.02
C ASP A 59 -13.00 17.36 1.30
N LEU A 60 -12.52 16.69 2.36
CA LEU A 60 -12.23 17.28 3.67
C LEU A 60 -10.73 17.59 3.84
N ASP A 61 -9.97 17.57 2.75
CA ASP A 61 -8.53 17.76 2.74
C ASP A 61 -7.80 16.78 3.68
N VAL A 62 -8.24 15.50 3.68
CA VAL A 62 -7.56 14.42 4.39
C VAL A 62 -7.02 13.41 3.38
N THR A 63 -5.69 13.31 3.33
CA THR A 63 -4.99 12.34 2.50
C THR A 63 -4.88 11.01 3.20
N THR A 64 -5.17 9.95 2.45
CA THR A 64 -5.20 8.57 2.95
C THR A 64 -4.01 7.83 2.42
N TYR A 65 -3.26 7.19 3.33
CA TYR A 65 -2.15 6.32 3.00
C TYR A 65 -2.46 4.91 3.50
N ILE A 66 -1.95 3.93 2.78
CA ILE A 66 -1.86 2.55 3.26
C ILE A 66 -0.38 2.18 3.37
N ALA A 67 0.01 1.71 4.54
CA ALA A 67 1.37 1.30 4.85
C ALA A 67 1.40 -0.21 5.14
N PHE A 68 2.51 -0.86 4.82
CA PHE A 68 2.73 -2.28 5.04
C PHE A 68 3.96 -2.49 5.94
N PRO A 69 3.85 -2.22 7.25
CA PRO A 69 4.88 -2.61 8.21
C PRO A 69 4.99 -4.13 8.33
N ILE A 70 6.19 -4.60 8.60
CA ILE A 70 6.47 -5.96 9.03
C ILE A 70 6.38 -5.98 10.56
N VAL A 71 5.42 -6.71 11.12
CA VAL A 71 5.21 -6.81 12.57
C VAL A 71 4.71 -8.20 12.95
N ASP A 72 5.17 -8.71 14.10
CA ASP A 72 4.60 -9.87 14.77
C ASP A 72 3.57 -9.38 15.80
N ILE A 73 2.29 -9.34 15.40
CA ILE A 73 1.20 -8.89 16.27
C ILE A 73 1.04 -9.86 17.44
N GLY A 74 1.04 -9.33 18.66
CA GLY A 74 0.95 -10.15 19.87
C GLY A 74 2.25 -10.91 20.22
N CYS A 75 3.35 -10.65 19.49
CA CYS A 75 4.67 -11.21 19.78
C CYS A 75 4.66 -12.74 19.91
N ALA A 76 3.97 -13.42 18.98
CA ALA A 76 3.80 -14.86 19.02
C ALA A 76 5.14 -15.61 18.90
N GLY A 77 6.13 -15.00 18.24
CA GLY A 77 7.49 -15.49 18.11
C GLY A 77 7.65 -16.57 17.04
N GLY A 78 8.73 -16.48 16.25
CA GLY A 78 9.13 -17.51 15.30
C GLY A 78 9.53 -16.97 13.92
N THR A 79 10.37 -17.72 13.20
CA THR A 79 10.70 -17.47 11.79
C THR A 79 9.46 -17.72 10.93
N GLY A 80 8.63 -16.69 10.75
CA GLY A 80 7.45 -16.72 9.90
C GLY A 80 6.18 -16.13 10.52
N THR A 81 6.21 -15.68 11.78
CA THR A 81 5.09 -14.98 12.43
C THR A 81 5.01 -13.50 12.07
N ALA A 82 6.15 -12.89 11.72
CA ALA A 82 6.19 -11.55 11.15
C ALA A 82 5.55 -11.55 9.75
N ALA A 83 4.47 -10.79 9.61
CA ALA A 83 3.76 -10.62 8.35
C ALA A 83 3.58 -9.13 8.05
N PHE A 84 3.39 -8.81 6.77
CA PHE A 84 2.96 -7.48 6.40
C PHE A 84 1.54 -7.25 6.93
N THR A 85 1.41 -6.30 7.84
CA THR A 85 0.13 -5.90 8.40
C THR A 85 -0.25 -4.58 7.76
N PRO A 86 -1.22 -4.53 6.84
CA PRO A 86 -1.62 -3.27 6.24
C PRO A 86 -2.23 -2.34 7.30
N VAL A 87 -1.84 -1.07 7.26
CA VAL A 87 -2.28 -0.03 8.20
C VAL A 87 -2.75 1.18 7.39
N VAL A 88 -3.93 1.72 7.71
CA VAL A 88 -4.42 2.96 7.09
C VAL A 88 -4.05 4.15 7.95
N VAL A 89 -3.39 5.13 7.34
CA VAL A 89 -3.01 6.40 7.97
C VAL A 89 -3.77 7.55 7.31
N ARG A 90 -4.37 8.42 8.12
CA ARG A 90 -5.05 9.63 7.68
C ARG A 90 -4.18 10.83 8.04
N VAL A 91 -3.90 11.68 7.06
CA VAL A 91 -3.09 12.89 7.23
C VAL A 91 -3.94 14.09 6.79
N PRO A 92 -4.39 14.94 7.72
CA PRO A 92 -5.02 16.21 7.36
C PRO A 92 -4.01 17.13 6.67
N GLU A 93 -4.34 17.66 5.49
CA GLU A 93 -3.44 18.50 4.68
C GLU A 93 -3.00 19.76 5.42
N HIS A 94 -3.93 20.40 6.14
CA HIS A 94 -3.67 21.66 6.87
C HIS A 94 -3.14 21.46 8.28
N GLN A 95 -3.14 20.22 8.78
CA GLN A 95 -2.59 19.86 10.11
C GLN A 95 -1.90 18.48 10.07
N PRO A 96 -0.77 18.33 9.36
CA PRO A 96 -0.14 17.02 9.16
C PRO A 96 0.26 16.31 10.47
N PHE A 97 0.60 17.06 11.52
CA PHE A 97 0.94 16.49 12.83
C PHE A 97 -0.25 15.84 13.55
N ALA A 98 -1.49 16.17 13.16
CA ALA A 98 -2.71 15.50 13.60
C ALA A 98 -2.98 14.18 12.86
N ALA A 99 -2.02 13.72 12.05
CA ALA A 99 -2.07 12.40 11.44
C ALA A 99 -2.24 11.28 12.47
N HIS A 100 -3.02 10.29 12.10
CA HIS A 100 -3.35 9.15 12.95
C HIS A 100 -3.55 7.87 12.13
N VAL A 101 -3.38 6.74 12.79
CA VAL A 101 -3.81 5.44 12.28
C VAL A 101 -5.33 5.33 12.43
N ASP A 102 -6.01 5.11 11.33
CA ASP A 102 -7.46 4.85 11.30
C ASP A 102 -7.69 3.39 11.69
N MET A 103 -7.97 3.15 12.97
CA MET A 103 -8.12 1.80 13.52
C MET A 103 -9.31 1.05 12.91
N TRP A 104 -10.36 1.75 12.48
CA TRP A 104 -11.55 1.14 11.91
C TRP A 104 -11.24 0.66 10.50
N ALA A 105 -10.69 1.54 9.67
CA ALA A 105 -10.26 1.17 8.34
C ALA A 105 -9.20 0.07 8.37
N THR A 106 -8.26 0.13 9.33
CA THR A 106 -7.19 -0.87 9.50
C THR A 106 -7.73 -2.25 9.91
N ALA A 107 -8.70 -2.30 10.83
CA ALA A 107 -9.28 -3.57 11.30
C ALA A 107 -10.13 -4.28 10.23
N GLU A 108 -10.59 -3.56 9.21
CA GLU A 108 -11.40 -4.09 8.12
C GLU A 108 -10.56 -4.49 6.89
N ILE A 109 -9.24 -4.28 6.89
CA ILE A 109 -8.40 -4.63 5.73
C ILE A 109 -8.20 -6.13 5.66
N ASP A 110 -8.61 -6.72 4.55
CA ASP A 110 -8.23 -8.08 4.19
C ASP A 110 -7.82 -8.15 2.71
N PHE A 111 -6.61 -8.66 2.44
CA PHE A 111 -6.11 -8.89 1.09
C PHE A 111 -6.37 -10.33 0.69
N VAL A 112 -7.46 -10.56 -0.02
CA VAL A 112 -7.89 -11.90 -0.39
C VAL A 112 -6.91 -12.50 -1.40
N GLY A 113 -6.32 -13.64 -1.05
CA GLY A 113 -5.46 -14.39 -1.95
C GLY A 113 -4.11 -13.75 -2.22
N MET A 114 -3.63 -12.85 -1.33
CA MET A 114 -2.28 -12.30 -1.41
C MET A 114 -1.25 -13.37 -1.02
N PRO A 115 -0.50 -13.95 -1.98
CA PRO A 115 0.45 -15.01 -1.69
C PRO A 115 1.81 -14.48 -1.23
N ALA A 116 2.04 -13.16 -1.35
CA ALA A 116 3.36 -12.58 -1.14
C ALA A 116 3.67 -12.42 0.35
N ARG A 117 4.75 -13.08 0.81
CA ARG A 117 5.32 -12.91 2.16
C ARG A 117 6.56 -12.04 2.16
N GLY A 118 7.07 -11.64 0.99
CA GLY A 118 8.14 -10.67 0.82
C GLY A 118 7.71 -9.55 -0.12
N LEU A 119 6.99 -8.55 0.39
CA LEU A 119 6.64 -7.37 -0.41
C LEU A 119 7.90 -6.59 -0.76
N THR A 120 7.95 -6.11 -1.99
CA THR A 120 9.09 -5.36 -2.54
C THR A 120 8.69 -3.98 -3.03
N SER A 121 7.43 -3.82 -3.49
CA SER A 121 6.90 -2.53 -3.91
C SER A 121 5.38 -2.52 -3.72
N VAL A 122 4.87 -1.34 -3.40
CA VAL A 122 3.44 -1.03 -3.32
C VAL A 122 3.24 0.33 -3.97
N ALA A 123 2.27 0.45 -4.87
CA ALA A 123 1.93 1.70 -5.53
C ALA A 123 0.42 1.85 -5.67
N ALA A 124 -0.13 3.00 -5.29
CA ALA A 124 -1.53 3.29 -5.57
C ALA A 124 -1.71 3.62 -7.06
N LEU A 125 -2.69 2.97 -7.69
CA LEU A 125 -3.11 3.26 -9.07
C LEU A 125 -4.36 4.16 -9.09
N ALA A 126 -5.18 4.08 -8.05
CA ALA A 126 -6.37 4.89 -7.80
C ALA A 126 -6.73 4.77 -6.31
N PRO A 127 -7.69 5.58 -5.77
CA PRO A 127 -8.07 5.49 -4.36
C PRO A 127 -8.55 4.12 -3.90
N ASN A 128 -9.08 3.31 -4.83
CA ASN A 128 -9.53 1.96 -4.58
C ASN A 128 -8.72 0.92 -5.36
N ARG A 129 -7.53 1.24 -5.88
CA ARG A 129 -6.70 0.31 -6.64
C ARG A 129 -5.24 0.43 -6.25
N ILE A 130 -4.60 -0.69 -5.95
CA ILE A 130 -3.21 -0.76 -5.52
C ILE A 130 -2.48 -1.86 -6.29
N HIS A 131 -1.28 -1.55 -6.76
CA HIS A 131 -0.36 -2.49 -7.36
C HIS A 131 0.61 -2.96 -6.30
N ILE A 132 0.73 -4.27 -6.14
CA ILE A 132 1.60 -4.91 -5.16
C ILE A 132 2.54 -5.86 -5.90
N VAL A 133 3.84 -5.68 -5.66
CA VAL A 133 4.90 -6.54 -6.17
C VAL A 133 5.65 -7.14 -5.00
N GLY A 134 5.84 -8.45 -5.03
CA GLY A 134 6.57 -9.16 -4.00
C GLY A 134 6.96 -10.57 -4.42
N LYS A 135 7.24 -11.41 -3.44
CA LYS A 135 7.62 -12.80 -3.61
C LYS A 135 6.82 -13.68 -2.66
N ASP A 136 6.54 -14.93 -3.05
CA ASP A 136 5.85 -15.92 -2.20
C ASP A 136 6.57 -16.09 -0.84
N PHE A 137 7.91 -15.98 -0.86
CA PHE A 137 8.76 -15.95 0.32
C PHE A 137 9.77 -14.80 0.24
N ALA A 138 10.05 -14.18 1.40
CA ALA A 138 11.10 -13.18 1.54
C ALA A 138 12.51 -13.78 1.34
N ASP A 139 13.47 -12.93 1.00
CA ASP A 139 14.87 -13.36 0.87
C ASP A 139 15.39 -13.81 2.24
N GLY A 140 15.95 -15.03 2.31
CA GLY A 140 16.42 -15.62 3.56
C GLY A 140 15.37 -16.44 4.34
N ASP A 141 14.11 -16.54 3.88
CA ASP A 141 13.14 -17.48 4.48
C ASP A 141 13.65 -18.93 4.33
N PRO A 142 13.61 -19.76 5.39
CA PRO A 142 14.03 -21.17 5.30
C PRO A 142 13.30 -21.98 4.21
N ASN A 143 12.10 -21.55 3.82
CA ASN A 143 11.28 -22.15 2.77
C ASN A 143 11.43 -21.45 1.41
N CYS A 144 12.35 -20.49 1.27
CA CYS A 144 12.31 -19.50 0.20
C CYS A 144 12.43 -20.04 -1.20
N CYS A 145 13.03 -21.21 -1.43
CA CYS A 145 13.82 -21.35 -2.64
C CYS A 145 13.46 -22.57 -3.50
N PRO A 146 12.97 -22.36 -4.75
CA PRO A 146 12.83 -21.08 -5.45
C PRO A 146 11.55 -20.29 -5.07
N SER A 147 11.69 -18.97 -4.87
CA SER A 147 10.57 -18.06 -4.58
C SER A 147 9.99 -17.56 -5.90
N LYS A 148 8.66 -17.51 -6.03
CA LYS A 148 8.02 -16.98 -7.23
C LYS A 148 7.70 -15.50 -7.03
N LEU A 149 7.88 -14.73 -8.10
CA LEU A 149 7.43 -13.35 -8.15
C LEU A 149 5.90 -13.30 -8.14
N VAL A 150 5.37 -12.42 -7.31
CA VAL A 150 3.96 -12.04 -7.30
C VAL A 150 3.89 -10.60 -7.78
N ASP A 151 3.11 -10.38 -8.83
CA ASP A 151 2.82 -9.07 -9.39
C ASP A 151 1.31 -9.02 -9.62
N ARG A 152 0.59 -8.24 -8.83
CA ARG A 152 -0.87 -8.14 -8.92
C ARG A 152 -1.39 -6.76 -8.58
N VAL A 153 -2.48 -6.39 -9.26
CA VAL A 153 -3.33 -5.28 -8.86
C VAL A 153 -4.45 -5.79 -7.97
N TYR A 154 -4.71 -5.09 -6.87
CA TYR A 154 -5.86 -5.29 -6.01
C TYR A 154 -6.80 -4.11 -6.12
N ARG A 155 -8.10 -4.40 -6.05
CA ARG A 155 -9.16 -3.40 -5.97
C ARG A 155 -9.86 -3.52 -4.64
N TRP A 156 -10.05 -2.38 -3.98
CA TRP A 156 -10.90 -2.30 -2.80
C TRP A 156 -12.37 -2.40 -3.19
N GLU A 157 -13.04 -3.40 -2.63
CA GLU A 157 -14.47 -3.65 -2.79
C GLU A 157 -15.23 -3.32 -1.50
N ARG A 158 -16.55 -3.17 -1.60
CA ARG A 158 -17.39 -2.93 -0.42
C ARG A 158 -17.23 -4.08 0.58
N GLY A 159 -16.93 -3.74 1.84
CA GLY A 159 -16.78 -4.70 2.94
C GLY A 159 -15.36 -4.88 3.47
N GLY A 160 -14.39 -4.06 3.03
CA GLY A 160 -13.02 -4.08 3.56
C GLY A 160 -12.05 -4.98 2.80
N PHE A 161 -12.56 -5.76 1.85
CA PHE A 161 -11.75 -6.70 1.06
C PHE A 161 -11.05 -6.01 -0.11
N TRP A 162 -9.76 -6.26 -0.21
CA TRP A 162 -8.95 -6.01 -1.40
C TRP A 162 -8.90 -7.30 -2.22
N LEU A 163 -9.57 -7.29 -3.36
CA LEU A 163 -9.64 -8.45 -4.25
C LEU A 163 -8.64 -8.30 -5.41
N PRO A 164 -7.96 -9.38 -5.85
CA PRO A 164 -7.10 -9.32 -7.01
C PRO A 164 -7.95 -9.00 -8.24
N GLU A 165 -7.50 -8.05 -9.06
CA GLU A 165 -8.07 -7.86 -10.38
C GLU A 165 -7.74 -9.10 -11.22
N ILE A 166 -8.78 -9.72 -11.78
CA ILE A 166 -8.65 -10.85 -12.69
C ILE A 166 -8.73 -10.27 -14.10
N ASP A 167 -7.67 -10.44 -14.87
CA ASP A 167 -7.65 -10.12 -16.31
C ASP A 167 -8.55 -11.07 -17.12
#